data_AF-A9WFG1-F1
#
_entry.id   AF-A9WFG1-F1
#
_cell.length_a   1.000
_cell.length_b   1.000
_cell.length_c   1.000
_cell.angle_alpha   90.00
_cell.angle_beta   90.00
_cell.angle_gamma   90.00
#
_symmetry.space_group_name_H-M   'P 1'
#
loop_
_entity.id
_entity.type
_entity.pdbx_description
1 polymer ?
#
loop_
_entity_poly.entity_id
_entity_poly.type
_entity_poly.pdbx_seq_one_letter_code
_entity_poly.pdbx_strand_id
1 'polypeptide(L)'
;MTTVTLSGLQVRVQDKTAFQSLDEYYKLCYDFLSFVNRQQLTPIVSPNRHHYIFYQFDQFYGYRITRPINTNLFIEDANSFNEEFNQFLSFLDDVKSDRDDVIRRPYVSAYLQSRGVHKVIYTIQQSIGCVGDSFDNSNQSRKRVGQLFEIFIRLIIQRLGLDCDSRTITLPLPGYPDHEMSFELDLVFSKGSTLVVAETRTLHEKEIIASVKTTSKDRLDKIFLDKHLLSHILGRNVPVVAIFLHDVQRSRFGNSPFGISSTFKSNHFLGYTIALNGLDGVYYVDLPESVIGKQFYEQIKDLQTFLIRDIWVLTA
;
A
#
# COMPACT_ATOMS: atom_id res chain seq x y z
N MET A 1 23.29 -23.51 -2.62
CA MET A 1 22.30 -22.49 -2.21
C MET A 1 21.46 -23.10 -1.09
N THR A 2 21.36 -22.43 0.05
CA THR A 2 20.56 -22.89 1.19
C THR A 2 19.08 -22.90 0.80
N THR A 3 18.37 -23.99 1.08
CA THR A 3 16.94 -24.13 0.75
C THR A 3 16.13 -23.05 1.48
N VAL A 4 15.34 -22.26 0.74
CA VAL A 4 14.43 -21.25 1.33
C VAL A 4 13.37 -21.94 2.18
N THR A 5 13.24 -21.56 3.45
CA THR A 5 12.21 -22.05 4.39
C THR A 5 11.32 -20.91 4.87
N LEU A 6 10.09 -21.22 5.31
CA LEU A 6 9.19 -20.20 5.85
C LEU A 6 9.78 -19.51 7.10
N SER A 7 10.50 -20.26 7.95
CA SER A 7 11.22 -19.67 9.09
C SER A 7 12.31 -18.69 8.65
N GLY A 8 13.03 -18.97 7.56
CA GLY A 8 13.98 -18.01 6.99
C GLY A 8 13.30 -16.74 6.47
N LEU A 9 12.14 -16.87 5.83
CA LEU A 9 11.34 -15.74 5.37
C LEU A 9 10.80 -14.92 6.56
N GLN A 10 10.35 -15.58 7.62
CA GLN A 10 9.92 -14.98 8.87
C GLN A 10 11.02 -14.11 9.50
N VAL A 11 12.24 -14.64 9.61
CA VAL A 11 13.40 -13.90 10.12
C VAL A 11 13.65 -12.62 9.32
N ARG A 12 13.59 -12.72 7.99
CA ARG A 12 13.76 -11.55 7.10
C ARG A 12 12.66 -10.51 7.29
N VAL A 13 11.39 -10.92 7.36
CA VAL A 13 10.27 -10.00 7.61
C VAL A 13 10.41 -9.30 8.97
N GLN A 14 10.96 -9.96 9.99
CA GLN A 14 11.17 -9.39 11.32
C GLN A 14 12.38 -8.46 11.42
N ASP A 15 13.37 -8.59 10.52
CA ASP A 15 14.58 -7.79 10.54
C ASP A 15 14.28 -6.32 10.27
N LYS A 16 14.40 -5.49 11.31
CA LYS A 16 14.13 -4.05 11.25
C LYS A 16 15.16 -3.27 10.42
N THR A 17 16.32 -3.85 10.14
CA THR A 17 17.38 -3.23 9.34
C THR A 17 17.22 -3.52 7.85
N ALA A 18 16.47 -4.57 7.49
CA ALA A 18 16.14 -4.92 6.12
C ALA A 18 15.07 -4.00 5.50
N PHE A 19 14.81 -4.22 4.21
CA PHE A 19 13.86 -3.53 3.34
C PHE A 19 14.20 -2.06 3.06
N GLN A 20 15.49 -1.77 2.87
CA GLN A 20 15.97 -0.42 2.53
C GLN A 20 15.97 -0.16 1.01
N SER A 21 15.68 -1.17 0.19
CA SER A 21 15.70 -1.09 -1.26
C SER A 21 14.60 -1.93 -1.91
N LEU A 22 14.17 -1.57 -3.12
CA LEU A 22 13.19 -2.33 -3.88
C LEU A 22 13.67 -3.78 -4.18
N ASP A 23 14.98 -3.99 -4.31
CA ASP A 23 15.59 -5.29 -4.52
C ASP A 23 15.39 -6.25 -3.33
N GLU A 24 15.38 -5.75 -2.09
CA GLU A 24 15.10 -6.58 -0.91
C GLU A 24 13.65 -7.06 -0.87
N TYR A 25 12.70 -6.23 -1.32
CA TYR A 25 11.30 -6.63 -1.51
C TYR A 25 11.18 -7.69 -2.61
N TYR A 26 11.85 -7.49 -3.74
CA TYR A 26 11.93 -8.48 -4.82
C TYR A 26 12.44 -9.82 -4.30
N LYS A 27 13.60 -9.84 -3.64
CA LYS A 27 14.20 -11.07 -3.11
C LYS A 27 13.25 -11.82 -2.17
N LEU A 28 12.55 -11.11 -1.27
CA LEU A 28 11.63 -11.78 -0.35
C LEU A 28 10.45 -12.40 -1.11
N CYS A 29 9.87 -11.64 -2.04
CA CYS A 29 8.74 -12.12 -2.83
C CYS A 29 9.14 -13.30 -3.71
N TYR A 30 10.25 -13.21 -4.45
CA TYR A 30 10.78 -14.30 -5.27
C TYR A 30 11.02 -15.58 -4.44
N ASP A 31 11.63 -15.44 -3.27
CA ASP A 31 11.90 -16.58 -2.38
C ASP A 31 10.60 -17.17 -1.80
N PHE A 32 9.61 -16.34 -1.49
CA PHE A 32 8.29 -16.80 -1.06
C PHE A 32 7.57 -17.57 -2.18
N LEU A 33 7.53 -17.04 -3.40
CA LEU A 33 6.91 -17.73 -4.54
C LEU A 33 7.62 -19.06 -4.83
N SER A 34 8.96 -19.06 -4.78
CA SER A 34 9.77 -20.29 -4.90
C SER A 34 9.45 -21.30 -3.80
N PHE A 35 9.22 -20.84 -2.57
CA PHE A 35 8.80 -21.69 -1.45
C PHE A 35 7.41 -22.28 -1.69
N VAL A 36 6.42 -21.47 -2.09
CA VAL A 36 5.04 -21.92 -2.37
C VAL A 36 5.05 -23.01 -3.46
N ASN A 37 5.75 -22.76 -4.57
CA ASN A 37 5.84 -23.70 -5.69
C ASN A 37 6.56 -25.00 -5.29
N ARG A 38 7.65 -24.90 -4.53
CA ARG A 38 8.41 -26.07 -4.07
C ARG A 38 7.61 -26.94 -3.10
N GLN A 39 6.84 -26.31 -2.20
CA GLN A 39 6.01 -27.03 -1.22
C GLN A 39 4.66 -27.48 -1.78
N GLN A 40 4.31 -27.07 -3.01
CA GLN A 40 3.03 -27.37 -3.65
C GLN A 40 1.84 -27.06 -2.74
N LEU A 41 1.85 -25.88 -2.10
CA LEU A 41 0.77 -25.49 -1.21
C LEU A 41 -0.55 -25.47 -1.99
N THR A 42 -1.54 -26.23 -1.53
CA THR A 42 -2.82 -26.33 -2.22
C THR A 42 -3.64 -25.06 -1.99
N PRO A 43 -4.12 -24.38 -3.05
CA PRO A 43 -4.97 -23.23 -2.92
C PRO A 43 -6.39 -23.64 -2.50
N ILE A 44 -6.94 -22.94 -1.51
CA ILE A 44 -8.33 -23.05 -1.09
C ILE A 44 -9.08 -21.90 -1.74
N VAL A 45 -10.01 -22.21 -2.65
CA VAL A 45 -10.80 -21.20 -3.37
C VAL A 45 -11.94 -20.70 -2.49
N SER A 46 -12.15 -19.38 -2.46
CA SER A 46 -13.29 -18.80 -1.74
C SER A 46 -14.62 -19.21 -2.37
N PRO A 47 -15.65 -19.56 -1.57
CA PRO A 47 -16.93 -20.03 -2.10
C PRO A 47 -17.82 -18.91 -2.63
N ASN A 48 -17.60 -17.65 -2.24
CA ASN A 48 -18.43 -16.51 -2.67
C ASN A 48 -17.70 -15.52 -3.60
N ARG A 49 -16.37 -15.62 -3.72
CA ARG A 49 -15.55 -14.83 -4.67
C ARG A 49 -14.40 -15.67 -5.22
N HIS A 50 -14.65 -16.39 -6.32
CA HIS A 50 -13.73 -17.44 -6.81
C HIS A 50 -12.33 -16.97 -7.27
N HIS A 51 -12.14 -15.67 -7.50
CA HIS A 51 -10.82 -15.09 -7.79
C HIS A 51 -10.01 -14.78 -6.51
N TYR A 52 -10.53 -15.11 -5.33
CA TYR A 52 -9.77 -15.09 -4.09
C TYR A 52 -9.45 -16.51 -3.64
N ILE A 53 -8.17 -16.73 -3.32
CA ILE A 53 -7.66 -17.98 -2.76
C ILE A 53 -7.00 -17.77 -1.40
N PHE A 54 -6.73 -18.87 -0.72
CA PHE A 54 -5.94 -18.96 0.50
C PHE A 54 -4.93 -20.10 0.36
N TYR A 55 -3.73 -19.96 0.91
CA TYR A 55 -2.83 -21.09 1.10
C TYR A 55 -2.94 -21.62 2.52
N GLN A 56 -2.77 -22.93 2.67
CA GLN A 56 -2.58 -23.57 3.96
C GLN A 56 -1.13 -24.05 4.07
N PHE A 57 -0.42 -23.60 5.10
CA PHE A 57 0.91 -24.11 5.41
C PHE A 57 0.83 -25.53 6.00
N ASP A 58 1.95 -26.25 5.98
CA ASP A 58 2.02 -27.61 6.51
C ASP A 58 1.98 -27.69 8.05
N GLN A 59 2.09 -28.91 8.58
CA GLN A 59 2.08 -29.18 10.01
C GLN A 59 3.21 -28.50 10.79
N PHE A 60 4.38 -28.28 10.17
CA PHE A 60 5.53 -27.65 10.84
C PHE A 60 5.24 -26.18 11.15
N TYR A 61 4.28 -25.58 10.45
CA TYR A 61 3.81 -24.21 10.64
C TYR A 61 2.41 -24.14 11.23
N GLY A 62 1.94 -25.25 11.84
CA GLY A 62 0.68 -25.32 12.58
C GLY A 62 -0.57 -25.19 11.70
N TYR A 63 -0.51 -25.61 10.44
CA TYR A 63 -1.65 -25.55 9.50
C TYR A 63 -2.25 -24.16 9.32
N ARG A 64 -1.44 -23.12 9.53
CA ARG A 64 -1.87 -21.72 9.40
C ARG A 64 -2.32 -21.42 7.99
N ILE A 65 -3.33 -20.57 7.90
CA ILE A 65 -3.97 -20.18 6.64
C ILE A 65 -3.60 -18.73 6.37
N THR A 66 -3.21 -18.43 5.14
CA THR A 66 -2.91 -17.06 4.72
C THR A 66 -4.17 -16.18 4.72
N ARG A 67 -3.97 -14.88 4.59
CA ARG A 67 -5.01 -13.94 4.15
C ARG A 67 -5.55 -14.29 2.75
N PRO A 68 -6.70 -13.71 2.37
CA PRO A 68 -7.18 -13.77 0.99
C PRO A 68 -6.17 -13.19 0.01
N ILE A 69 -6.01 -13.86 -1.13
CA ILE A 69 -5.13 -13.45 -2.24
C ILE A 69 -5.96 -13.37 -3.52
N ASN A 70 -5.98 -12.19 -4.16
CA ASN A 70 -6.66 -11.95 -5.44
C ASN A 70 -5.82 -12.51 -6.59
N THR A 71 -6.26 -13.60 -7.21
CA THR A 71 -5.55 -14.27 -8.32
C THR A 71 -5.55 -13.46 -9.61
N ASN A 72 -6.37 -12.41 -9.73
CA ASN A 72 -6.31 -11.49 -10.87
C ASN A 72 -5.09 -10.55 -10.79
N LEU A 73 -4.46 -10.44 -9.61
CA LEU A 73 -3.31 -9.56 -9.35
C LEU A 73 -2.06 -10.32 -8.91
N PHE A 74 -2.22 -11.43 -8.18
CA PHE A 74 -1.11 -12.17 -7.63
C PHE A 74 -0.38 -12.99 -8.70
N ILE A 75 0.93 -12.81 -8.82
CA ILE A 75 1.79 -13.60 -9.70
C ILE A 75 2.31 -14.80 -8.91
N GLU A 76 1.89 -16.01 -9.29
CA GLU A 76 2.23 -17.25 -8.57
C GLU A 76 3.62 -17.80 -8.93
N ASP A 77 4.07 -17.57 -10.16
CA ASP A 77 5.35 -18.07 -10.64
C ASP A 77 6.49 -17.08 -10.38
N ALA A 78 7.60 -17.57 -9.83
CA ALA A 78 8.73 -16.75 -9.42
C ALA A 78 9.48 -16.14 -10.62
N ASN A 79 9.58 -16.87 -11.75
CA ASN A 79 10.24 -16.36 -12.95
C ASN A 79 9.40 -15.27 -13.63
N SER A 80 8.10 -15.51 -13.73
CA SER A 80 7.12 -14.53 -14.23
C SER A 80 7.13 -13.27 -13.37
N PHE A 81 7.23 -13.41 -12.04
CA PHE A 81 7.38 -12.28 -11.14
C PHE A 81 8.69 -11.51 -11.36
N ASN A 82 9.81 -12.20 -11.59
CA ASN A 82 11.07 -11.55 -11.92
C ASN A 82 10.99 -10.73 -13.21
N GLU A 83 10.37 -11.26 -14.27
CA GLU A 83 10.16 -10.51 -15.51
C GLU A 83 9.30 -9.27 -15.28
N GLU A 84 8.17 -9.43 -14.58
CA GLU A 84 7.26 -8.31 -14.29
C GLU A 84 7.91 -7.26 -13.39
N PHE A 85 8.73 -7.67 -12.41
CA PHE A 85 9.44 -6.76 -11.53
C PHE A 85 10.49 -5.92 -12.29
N ASN A 86 11.19 -6.52 -13.25
CA ASN A 86 12.13 -5.78 -14.10
C ASN A 86 11.41 -4.78 -15.02
N GLN A 87 10.25 -5.14 -15.55
CA GLN A 87 9.39 -4.20 -16.29
C GLN A 87 8.89 -3.07 -15.38
N PHE A 88 8.52 -3.38 -14.14
CA PHE A 88 8.12 -2.38 -13.15
C PHE A 88 9.22 -1.35 -12.86
N LEU A 89 10.46 -1.80 -12.66
CA LEU A 89 11.59 -0.89 -12.44
C LEU A 89 11.83 0.01 -13.67
N SER A 90 11.82 -0.57 -14.87
CA SER A 90 11.96 0.17 -16.12
C SER A 90 10.84 1.22 -16.28
N PHE A 91 9.61 0.83 -15.96
CA PHE A 91 8.46 1.74 -15.94
C PHE A 91 8.65 2.92 -14.97
N LEU A 92 9.11 2.67 -13.73
CA LEU A 92 9.36 3.77 -12.77
C LEU A 92 10.44 4.74 -13.29
N ASP A 93 11.49 4.23 -13.92
CA ASP A 93 12.57 5.03 -14.49
C ASP A 93 12.10 5.88 -15.69
N ASP A 94 11.22 5.31 -16.51
CA ASP A 94 10.59 6.02 -17.62
C ASP A 94 9.66 7.14 -17.13
N VAL A 95 8.83 6.87 -16.12
CA VAL A 95 7.91 7.86 -15.53
C VAL A 95 8.69 9.01 -14.90
N LYS A 96 9.80 8.72 -14.22
CA LYS A 96 10.70 9.74 -13.66
C LYS A 96 11.27 10.66 -14.75
N SER A 97 11.69 10.08 -15.86
CA SER A 97 12.37 10.78 -16.95
C SER A 97 11.42 11.62 -17.81
N ASP A 98 10.26 11.06 -18.18
CA ASP A 98 9.46 11.57 -19.31
C ASP A 98 7.98 11.87 -18.97
N ARG A 99 7.64 11.92 -17.67
CA ARG A 99 6.36 12.39 -17.07
C ARG A 99 5.14 12.34 -18.00
N ASP A 100 4.75 13.46 -18.61
CA ASP A 100 3.50 13.61 -19.38
C ASP A 100 3.51 12.86 -20.72
N ASP A 101 4.70 12.53 -21.22
CA ASP A 101 4.91 11.91 -22.53
C ASP A 101 5.07 10.40 -22.42
N VAL A 102 5.38 9.90 -21.21
CA VAL A 102 5.62 8.47 -20.95
C VAL A 102 4.42 7.60 -21.32
N ILE A 103 3.20 8.09 -21.07
CA ILE A 103 1.95 7.35 -21.34
C ILE A 103 1.73 7.17 -22.85
N ARG A 104 2.31 8.05 -23.69
CA ARG A 104 2.20 7.96 -25.16
C ARG A 104 3.09 6.86 -25.74
N ARG A 105 4.03 6.33 -24.97
CA ARG A 105 4.87 5.20 -25.39
C ARG A 105 4.02 3.92 -25.40
N PRO A 106 3.93 3.20 -26.54
CA PRO A 106 3.02 2.05 -26.66
C PRO A 106 3.25 0.94 -25.61
N TYR A 107 4.50 0.64 -25.28
CA TYR A 107 4.83 -0.39 -24.28
C TYR A 107 4.40 0.00 -22.86
N VAL A 108 4.51 1.29 -22.50
CA VAL A 108 4.04 1.82 -21.20
C VAL A 108 2.53 1.72 -21.12
N SER A 109 1.83 2.15 -22.17
CA SER A 109 0.37 2.03 -22.25
C SER A 109 -0.09 0.57 -22.11
N ALA A 110 0.58 -0.36 -22.80
CA ALA A 110 0.29 -1.78 -22.69
C ALA A 110 0.55 -2.33 -21.28
N TYR A 111 1.64 -1.91 -20.62
CA TYR A 111 1.98 -2.30 -19.26
C TYR A 111 0.97 -1.79 -18.23
N LEU A 112 0.45 -0.57 -18.41
CA LEU A 112 -0.61 -0.03 -17.58
C LEU A 112 -1.92 -0.81 -17.77
N GLN A 113 -2.29 -1.10 -19.03
CA GLN A 113 -3.47 -1.89 -19.38
C GLN A 113 -3.41 -3.33 -18.84
N SER A 114 -2.22 -3.95 -18.83
CA SER A 114 -2.01 -5.29 -18.26
C SER A 114 -2.02 -5.31 -16.73
N ARG A 115 -2.13 -4.13 -16.11
CA ARG A 115 -2.08 -3.87 -14.67
C ARG A 115 -0.76 -4.27 -14.01
N GLY A 116 0.37 -4.17 -14.73
CA GLY A 116 1.66 -4.65 -14.23
C GLY A 116 2.10 -4.00 -12.91
N VAL A 117 1.90 -2.69 -12.77
CA VAL A 117 2.13 -1.96 -11.50
C VAL A 117 1.34 -2.58 -10.35
N HIS A 118 0.05 -2.86 -10.55
CA HIS A 118 -0.77 -3.45 -9.49
C HIS A 118 -0.30 -4.87 -9.17
N LYS A 119 0.01 -5.68 -10.18
CA LYS A 119 0.45 -7.06 -10.01
C LYS A 119 1.73 -7.14 -9.18
N VAL A 120 2.74 -6.34 -9.49
CA VAL A 120 4.01 -6.34 -8.75
C VAL A 120 3.81 -5.89 -7.31
N ILE A 121 3.14 -4.76 -7.10
CA ILE A 121 2.95 -4.21 -5.74
C ILE A 121 2.10 -5.16 -4.90
N TYR A 122 1.02 -5.71 -5.48
CA TYR A 122 0.14 -6.65 -4.82
C TYR A 122 0.86 -7.96 -4.46
N THR A 123 1.61 -8.53 -5.40
CA THR A 123 2.31 -9.81 -5.18
C THR A 123 3.35 -9.68 -4.07
N ILE A 124 4.14 -8.61 -4.06
CA ILE A 124 5.12 -8.33 -3.01
C ILE A 124 4.42 -8.21 -1.65
N GLN A 125 3.39 -7.38 -1.55
CA GLN A 125 2.72 -7.15 -0.27
C GLN A 125 1.94 -8.36 0.24
N GLN A 126 1.33 -9.13 -0.67
CA GLN A 126 0.66 -10.35 -0.27
C GLN A 126 1.65 -11.44 0.10
N SER A 127 2.84 -11.51 -0.51
CA SER A 127 3.91 -12.41 -0.07
C SER A 127 4.37 -12.08 1.35
N ILE A 128 4.65 -10.81 1.64
CA ILE A 128 4.96 -10.33 3.00
C ILE A 128 3.82 -10.66 3.96
N GLY A 129 2.59 -10.44 3.51
CA GLY A 129 1.38 -10.72 4.25
C GLY A 129 1.22 -12.18 4.63
N CYS A 130 1.41 -13.09 3.68
CA CYS A 130 1.32 -14.54 3.87
C CYS A 130 2.39 -15.05 4.84
N VAL A 131 3.63 -14.55 4.72
CA VAL A 131 4.68 -14.81 5.71
C VAL A 131 4.24 -14.26 7.07
N GLY A 132 3.65 -13.06 7.10
CA GLY A 132 3.06 -12.46 8.28
C GLY A 132 2.02 -13.35 8.98
N ASP A 133 1.15 -13.99 8.22
CA ASP A 133 0.07 -14.84 8.75
C ASP A 133 0.60 -16.16 9.35
N SER A 134 1.87 -16.48 9.09
CA SER A 134 2.55 -17.63 9.69
C SER A 134 3.18 -17.34 11.06
N PHE A 135 3.19 -16.09 11.56
CA PHE A 135 3.75 -15.76 12.88
C PHE A 135 2.80 -16.08 14.04
N ASP A 136 3.37 -16.42 15.21
CA ASP A 136 2.58 -16.71 16.42
C ASP A 136 1.88 -15.46 16.96
N ASN A 137 2.55 -14.31 16.90
CA ASN A 137 2.02 -13.04 17.37
C ASN A 137 1.37 -12.26 16.23
N SER A 138 0.06 -12.47 16.04
CA SER A 138 -0.73 -11.85 14.98
C SER A 138 -0.78 -10.32 15.06
N ASN A 139 -0.65 -9.72 16.25
CA ASN A 139 -0.66 -8.26 16.41
C ASN A 139 0.64 -7.63 15.92
N GLN A 140 1.78 -8.16 16.37
CA GLN A 140 3.09 -7.66 15.95
C GLN A 140 3.32 -7.89 14.45
N SER A 141 2.88 -9.05 13.94
CA SER A 141 2.89 -9.35 12.52
C SER A 141 2.14 -8.30 11.70
N ARG A 142 0.87 -8.02 12.04
CA ARG A 142 0.06 -7.02 11.34
C ARG A 142 0.69 -5.63 11.33
N LYS A 143 1.30 -5.22 12.45
CA LYS A 143 2.03 -3.95 12.53
C LYS A 143 3.24 -3.94 11.59
N ARG A 144 4.05 -5.01 11.60
CA ARG A 144 5.23 -5.10 10.74
C ARG A 144 4.88 -5.13 9.25
N VAL A 145 3.87 -5.89 8.86
CA VAL A 145 3.38 -5.93 7.47
C VAL A 145 2.92 -4.54 7.02
N GLY A 146 2.19 -3.81 7.86
CA GLY A 146 1.79 -2.42 7.58
C GLY A 146 2.97 -1.48 7.39
N GLN A 147 3.97 -1.56 8.28
CA GLN A 147 5.20 -0.77 8.18
C GLN A 147 5.98 -1.07 6.90
N LEU A 148 6.08 -2.34 6.51
CA LEU A 148 6.73 -2.72 5.25
C LEU A 148 5.96 -2.20 4.03
N PHE A 149 4.64 -2.07 4.09
CA PHE A 149 3.89 -1.44 3.01
C PHE A 149 4.18 0.05 2.88
N GLU A 150 4.22 0.77 4.01
CA GLU A 150 4.60 2.19 4.05
C GLU A 150 6.00 2.42 3.49
N ILE A 151 7.00 1.65 3.94
CA ILE A 151 8.38 1.73 3.44
C ILE A 151 8.44 1.41 1.94
N PHE A 152 7.68 0.42 1.47
CA PHE A 152 7.67 0.07 0.05
C PHE A 152 7.12 1.20 -0.82
N ILE A 153 5.99 1.80 -0.43
CA ILE A 153 5.43 2.96 -1.14
C ILE A 153 6.40 4.15 -1.11
N ARG A 154 7.08 4.39 0.02
CA ARG A 154 8.14 5.40 0.12
C ARG A 154 9.24 5.18 -0.92
N LEU A 155 9.77 3.96 -1.02
CA LEU A 155 10.82 3.63 -1.97
C LEU A 155 10.38 3.80 -3.43
N ILE A 156 9.10 3.52 -3.73
CA ILE A 156 8.53 3.76 -5.07
C ILE A 156 8.49 5.26 -5.36
N ILE A 157 7.99 6.09 -4.44
CA ILE A 157 7.93 7.55 -4.60
C ILE A 157 9.34 8.14 -4.74
N GLN A 158 10.30 7.66 -3.94
CA GLN A 158 11.71 8.05 -4.05
C GLN A 158 12.31 7.63 -5.40
N ARG A 159 11.94 6.45 -5.92
CA ARG A 159 12.41 5.99 -7.24
C ARG A 159 11.89 6.87 -8.36
N LEU A 160 10.70 7.47 -8.22
CA LEU A 160 10.19 8.50 -9.13
C LEU A 160 10.96 9.83 -9.05
N GLY A 161 11.88 9.98 -8.09
CA GLY A 161 12.71 11.17 -7.95
C GLY A 161 12.08 12.28 -7.11
N LEU A 162 11.15 11.94 -6.22
CA LEU A 162 10.59 12.84 -5.22
C LEU A 162 11.24 12.58 -3.86
N ASP A 163 11.43 13.62 -3.06
CA ASP A 163 11.82 13.47 -1.67
C ASP A 163 10.61 12.95 -0.91
N CYS A 164 10.77 11.89 -0.12
CA CYS A 164 9.67 11.26 0.59
C CYS A 164 10.16 10.54 1.84
N ASP A 165 9.65 10.91 3.01
CA ASP A 165 9.96 10.26 4.28
C ASP A 165 8.80 10.32 5.28
N SER A 166 8.81 9.41 6.24
CA SER A 166 7.91 9.48 7.40
C SER A 166 8.32 10.65 8.30
N ARG A 167 7.36 11.37 8.89
CA ARG A 167 7.66 12.50 9.77
C ARG A 167 6.66 12.62 10.90
N THR A 168 7.15 12.93 12.10
CA THR A 168 6.31 13.43 13.20
C THR A 168 6.45 14.94 13.26
N ILE A 169 5.33 15.66 13.17
CA ILE A 169 5.30 17.12 13.37
C ILE A 169 4.53 17.44 14.63
N THR A 170 4.91 18.53 15.29
CA THR A 170 4.26 19.00 16.52
C THR A 170 3.89 20.47 16.32
N LEU A 171 2.60 20.75 16.39
CA LEU A 171 2.03 22.07 16.08
C LEU A 171 1.35 22.66 17.33
N PRO A 172 1.54 23.95 17.63
CA PRO A 172 0.79 24.62 18.69
C PRO A 172 -0.69 24.73 18.31
N LEU A 173 -1.57 24.69 19.32
CA LEU A 173 -3.00 24.84 19.11
C LEU A 173 -3.36 26.33 18.88
N PRO A 174 -4.20 26.66 17.88
CA PRO A 174 -4.65 28.04 17.65
C PRO A 174 -5.28 28.64 18.91
N GLY A 175 -4.75 29.77 19.37
CA GLY A 175 -5.21 30.46 20.59
C GLY A 175 -4.67 29.88 21.91
N TYR A 176 -3.91 28.78 21.88
CA TYR A 176 -3.35 28.10 23.03
C TYR A 176 -1.89 27.70 22.78
N PRO A 177 -0.95 28.66 22.69
CA PRO A 177 0.43 28.40 22.25
C PRO A 177 1.23 27.48 23.17
N ASP A 178 0.87 27.39 24.45
CA ASP A 178 1.50 26.48 25.42
C ASP A 178 1.00 25.02 25.30
N HIS A 179 0.04 24.76 24.41
CA HIS A 179 -0.49 23.44 24.14
C HIS A 179 -0.16 23.03 22.70
N GLU A 180 0.47 21.87 22.54
CA GLU A 180 0.86 21.33 21.24
C GLU A 180 0.13 20.03 20.93
N MET A 181 -0.03 19.75 19.63
CA MET A 181 -0.57 18.50 19.11
C MET A 181 0.45 17.86 18.15
N SER A 182 0.74 16.58 18.37
CA SER A 182 1.65 15.80 17.54
C SER A 182 0.90 14.98 16.50
N PHE A 183 1.40 15.00 15.27
CA PHE A 183 0.88 14.24 14.15
C PHE A 183 1.96 13.29 13.64
N GLU A 184 1.67 11.98 13.69
CA GLU A 184 2.50 10.94 13.07
C GLU A 184 2.06 10.78 11.61
N LEU A 185 2.86 11.31 10.68
CA LEU A 185 2.59 11.29 9.25
C LEU A 185 3.32 10.10 8.63
N ASP A 186 2.55 9.18 8.02
CA ASP A 186 3.09 7.96 7.41
C ASP A 186 4.16 8.32 6.37
N LEU A 187 3.83 9.19 5.41
CA LEU A 187 4.76 9.73 4.42
C LEU A 187 4.47 11.20 4.16
N VAL A 188 5.53 11.99 4.03
CA VAL A 188 5.52 13.37 3.53
C VAL A 188 6.42 13.42 2.31
N PHE A 189 5.90 13.93 1.20
CA PHE A 189 6.67 14.04 -0.05
C PHE A 189 6.55 15.39 -0.73
N SER A 190 7.57 15.75 -1.51
CA SER A 190 7.62 16.98 -2.30
C SER A 190 8.63 16.89 -3.45
N LYS A 191 8.64 17.89 -4.34
CA LYS A 191 9.63 18.02 -5.42
C LYS A 191 10.74 19.00 -5.03
N GLY A 192 11.94 18.49 -4.75
CA GLY A 192 13.13 19.31 -4.51
C GLY A 192 13.63 19.24 -3.07
N SER A 193 14.93 18.97 -2.93
CA SER A 193 15.62 18.43 -1.76
C SER A 193 15.80 19.38 -0.56
N THR A 194 14.94 20.38 -0.37
CA THR A 194 15.17 21.43 0.62
C THR A 194 14.15 21.51 1.76
N LEU A 195 13.12 20.65 1.80
CA LEU A 195 12.01 20.84 2.74
C LEU A 195 11.64 19.64 3.62
N VAL A 196 12.08 18.43 3.29
CA VAL A 196 11.83 17.25 4.13
C VAL A 196 13.01 17.05 5.08
N VAL A 197 13.14 17.93 6.09
CA VAL A 197 14.02 17.65 7.23
C VAL A 197 13.17 17.03 8.32
N ALA A 198 13.58 15.87 8.84
CA ALA A 198 12.85 15.13 9.89
C ALA A 198 12.64 15.95 11.18
N GLU A 199 13.33 17.09 11.31
CA GLU A 199 13.38 17.95 12.50
C GLU A 199 12.57 19.25 12.36
N THR A 200 11.91 19.51 11.21
CA THR A 200 11.05 20.70 11.10
C THR A 200 9.77 20.48 11.89
N ARG A 201 9.51 21.36 12.86
CA ARG A 201 8.24 21.44 13.60
C ARG A 201 7.05 21.87 12.72
N THR A 202 7.27 22.15 11.45
CA THR A 202 6.26 22.67 10.52
C THR A 202 6.22 21.87 9.22
N LEU A 203 5.03 21.81 8.63
CA LEU A 203 4.76 21.29 7.29
C LEU A 203 4.84 22.47 6.31
N HIS A 204 5.68 22.37 5.30
CA HIS A 204 5.80 23.37 4.25
C HIS A 204 4.58 23.32 3.29
N GLU A 205 4.31 24.42 2.60
CA GLU A 205 3.11 24.56 1.74
C GLU A 205 3.14 23.63 0.52
N LYS A 206 4.34 23.27 0.05
CA LYS A 206 4.58 22.36 -1.08
C LYS A 206 4.68 20.88 -0.68
N GLU A 207 4.49 20.57 0.58
CA GLU A 207 4.55 19.19 1.07
C GLU A 207 3.16 18.56 1.05
N ILE A 208 3.13 17.29 0.64
CA ILE A 208 1.93 16.47 0.54
C ILE A 208 2.08 15.31 1.50
N ILE A 209 0.99 14.99 2.19
CA ILE A 209 0.94 13.85 3.10
C ILE A 209 0.32 12.67 2.35
N ALA A 210 0.98 11.51 2.38
CA ALA A 210 0.39 10.25 1.95
C ALA A 210 0.17 9.36 3.18
N SER A 211 -1.09 9.07 3.51
CA SER A 211 -1.39 8.02 4.47
C SER A 211 -1.44 6.66 3.77
N VAL A 212 -0.61 5.73 4.21
CA VAL A 212 -0.46 4.40 3.61
C VAL A 212 -0.96 3.34 4.57
N LYS A 213 -1.94 2.54 4.14
CA LYS A 213 -2.53 1.48 4.96
C LYS A 213 -2.80 0.24 4.12
N THR A 214 -2.65 -0.96 4.69
CA THR A 214 -3.04 -2.18 3.98
C THR A 214 -4.55 -2.25 3.72
N THR A 215 -5.37 -1.83 4.69
CA THR A 215 -6.84 -1.74 4.55
C THR A 215 -7.35 -0.43 5.15
N SER A 216 -8.45 0.13 4.62
CA SER A 216 -9.05 1.36 5.13
C SER A 216 -9.79 1.13 6.46
N LYS A 217 -10.84 0.29 6.47
CA LYS A 217 -11.65 -0.03 7.67
C LYS A 217 -12.00 1.23 8.49
N ASP A 218 -11.89 1.13 9.81
CA ASP A 218 -11.97 2.21 10.80
C ASP A 218 -10.78 3.19 10.76
N ARG A 219 -9.70 2.88 10.03
CA ARG A 219 -8.56 3.78 9.92
C ARG A 219 -8.81 4.94 8.97
N LEU A 220 -9.83 4.83 8.11
CA LEU A 220 -10.25 5.92 7.23
C LEU A 220 -10.58 7.19 8.03
N ASP A 221 -11.25 7.02 9.16
CA ASP A 221 -11.70 8.07 10.06
C ASP A 221 -10.51 8.96 10.50
N LYS A 222 -9.37 8.33 10.85
CA LYS A 222 -8.15 9.04 11.27
C LYS A 222 -7.60 9.93 10.15
N ILE A 223 -7.56 9.45 8.90
CA ILE A 223 -6.95 10.17 7.79
C ILE A 223 -7.70 11.48 7.51
N PHE A 224 -9.04 11.42 7.52
CA PHE A 224 -9.87 12.61 7.35
C PHE A 224 -9.76 13.58 8.52
N LEU A 225 -9.73 13.06 9.76
CA LEU A 225 -9.57 13.87 10.95
C LEU A 225 -8.21 14.59 10.97
N ASP A 226 -7.13 13.87 10.67
CA ASP A 226 -5.77 14.43 10.59
C ASP A 226 -5.72 15.53 9.51
N LYS A 227 -6.26 15.30 8.31
CA LYS A 227 -6.34 16.35 7.26
C LYS A 227 -7.08 17.59 7.77
N HIS A 228 -8.25 17.39 8.37
CA HIS A 228 -9.09 18.48 8.84
C HIS A 228 -8.37 19.31 9.93
N LEU A 229 -7.83 18.63 10.95
CA LEU A 229 -7.10 19.28 12.05
C LEU A 229 -5.84 19.98 11.57
N LEU A 230 -5.03 19.34 10.73
CA LEU A 230 -3.83 19.96 10.16
C LEU A 230 -4.17 21.22 9.36
N SER A 231 -5.20 21.15 8.53
CA SER A 231 -5.64 22.30 7.73
C SER A 231 -6.15 23.44 8.60
N HIS A 232 -6.88 23.11 9.66
CA HIS A 232 -7.39 24.08 10.62
C HIS A 232 -6.27 24.75 11.42
N ILE A 233 -5.35 23.96 11.99
CA ILE A 233 -4.24 24.45 12.82
C ILE A 233 -3.27 25.32 12.00
N LEU A 234 -2.96 24.92 10.76
CA LEU A 234 -2.06 25.66 9.89
C LEU A 234 -2.74 26.83 9.14
N GLY A 235 -4.06 26.97 9.25
CA GLY A 235 -4.83 28.03 8.58
C GLY A 235 -4.80 27.97 7.05
N ARG A 236 -4.51 26.81 6.46
CA ARG A 236 -4.40 26.59 5.00
C ARG A 236 -4.83 25.16 4.65
N ASN A 237 -5.20 24.92 3.38
CA ASN A 237 -5.43 23.54 2.94
C ASN A 237 -4.10 22.74 3.00
N VAL A 238 -4.17 21.57 3.60
CA VAL A 238 -3.05 20.61 3.63
C VAL A 238 -3.38 19.47 2.66
N PRO A 239 -2.59 19.29 1.59
CA PRO A 239 -2.79 18.19 0.66
C PRO A 239 -2.56 16.83 1.35
N VAL A 240 -3.57 15.97 1.35
CA VAL A 240 -3.51 14.61 1.90
C VAL A 240 -4.10 13.63 0.91
N VAL A 241 -3.31 12.62 0.54
CA VAL A 241 -3.75 11.45 -0.21
C VAL A 241 -3.78 10.20 0.67
N ALA A 242 -4.62 9.24 0.32
CA ALA A 242 -4.65 7.92 0.95
C ALA A 242 -4.28 6.83 -0.06
N ILE A 243 -3.42 5.90 0.34
CA ILE A 243 -2.99 4.75 -0.47
C ILE A 243 -3.32 3.47 0.30
N PHE A 244 -4.16 2.64 -0.31
CA PHE A 244 -4.62 1.38 0.25
C PHE A 244 -4.14 0.19 -0.59
N LEU A 245 -3.76 -0.91 0.07
CA LEU A 245 -3.51 -2.16 -0.65
C LEU A 245 -4.84 -2.74 -1.16
N HIS A 246 -5.79 -3.00 -0.26
CA HIS A 246 -7.08 -3.62 -0.58
C HIS A 246 -8.12 -3.38 0.53
N ASP A 247 -9.41 -3.65 0.30
CA ASP A 247 -10.44 -3.69 1.36
C ASP A 247 -11.23 -4.99 1.36
N VAL A 248 -10.51 -6.09 1.62
CA VAL A 248 -11.08 -7.42 1.81
C VAL A 248 -10.63 -8.04 3.13
N GLN A 249 -11.48 -8.89 3.68
CA GLN A 249 -11.15 -9.75 4.81
C GLN A 249 -11.81 -11.11 4.66
N ARG A 250 -11.20 -12.11 5.31
CA ARG A 250 -11.80 -13.43 5.48
C ARG A 250 -13.08 -13.31 6.29
N SER A 251 -14.15 -13.95 5.84
CA SER A 251 -15.45 -14.02 6.49
C SER A 251 -16.01 -15.45 6.43
N ARG A 252 -17.04 -15.73 7.21
CA ARG A 252 -17.83 -16.97 7.03
C ARG A 252 -18.80 -16.78 5.87
N PHE A 253 -19.00 -17.84 5.08
CA PHE A 253 -20.03 -17.93 4.06
C PHE A 253 -20.68 -19.31 4.13
N GLY A 254 -21.95 -19.36 4.57
CA GLY A 254 -22.57 -20.62 5.00
C GLY A 254 -21.72 -21.32 6.08
N ASN A 255 -21.41 -22.59 5.86
CA ASN A 255 -20.55 -23.38 6.75
C ASN A 255 -19.05 -23.23 6.46
N SER A 256 -18.66 -22.54 5.38
CA SER A 256 -17.26 -22.37 5.02
C SER A 256 -16.65 -21.15 5.73
N PRO A 257 -15.47 -21.29 6.35
CA PRO A 257 -14.76 -20.16 6.92
C PRO A 257 -13.95 -19.37 5.86
N PHE A 258 -14.02 -19.72 4.58
CA PHE A 258 -13.20 -19.15 3.51
C PHE A 258 -13.93 -18.10 2.65
N GLY A 259 -15.01 -17.53 3.16
CA GLY A 259 -15.70 -16.42 2.50
C GLY A 259 -14.86 -15.14 2.47
N ILE A 260 -15.22 -14.23 1.57
CA ILE A 260 -14.67 -12.87 1.48
C ILE A 260 -15.76 -11.84 1.74
N SER A 261 -15.46 -10.86 2.58
CA SER A 261 -16.28 -9.65 2.78
C SER A 261 -15.46 -8.40 2.50
N SER A 262 -16.10 -7.37 1.91
CA SER A 262 -15.49 -6.05 1.80
C SER A 262 -15.38 -5.38 3.16
N THR A 263 -14.35 -4.57 3.34
CA THR A 263 -14.09 -3.81 4.56
C THR A 263 -14.20 -2.30 4.38
N PHE A 264 -14.51 -1.86 3.15
CA PHE A 264 -14.66 -0.46 2.80
C PHE A 264 -15.97 0.10 3.37
N LYS A 265 -15.88 1.17 4.15
CA LYS A 265 -17.02 1.86 4.77
C LYS A 265 -17.52 3.00 3.86
N SER A 266 -18.20 2.66 2.76
CA SER A 266 -18.62 3.63 1.73
C SER A 266 -19.40 4.85 2.25
N ASN A 267 -20.35 4.64 3.17
CA ASN A 267 -21.12 5.74 3.75
C ASN A 267 -20.31 6.63 4.69
N HIS A 268 -19.30 6.08 5.39
CA HIS A 268 -18.40 6.89 6.21
C HIS A 268 -17.49 7.71 5.31
N PHE A 269 -16.93 7.10 4.27
CA PHE A 269 -16.15 7.81 3.26
C PHE A 269 -16.92 9.00 2.67
N LEU A 270 -18.16 8.77 2.22
CA LEU A 270 -19.01 9.83 1.67
C LEU A 270 -19.34 10.90 2.71
N GLY A 271 -19.68 10.47 3.93
CA GLY A 271 -19.96 11.37 5.05
C GLY A 271 -18.77 12.29 5.35
N TYR A 272 -17.56 11.76 5.47
CA TYR A 272 -16.36 12.56 5.72
C TYR A 272 -15.99 13.47 4.57
N THR A 273 -16.15 12.98 3.34
CA THR A 273 -15.91 13.77 2.13
C THR A 273 -16.81 14.99 2.05
N ILE A 274 -18.09 14.84 2.40
CA ILE A 274 -19.08 15.93 2.34
C ILE A 274 -18.99 16.83 3.57
N ALA A 275 -18.83 16.26 4.77
CA ALA A 275 -18.96 16.98 6.03
C ALA A 275 -17.62 17.52 6.59
N LEU A 276 -16.48 16.96 6.18
CA LEU A 276 -15.14 17.40 6.56
C LEU A 276 -14.41 17.94 5.32
N ASN A 277 -13.09 17.77 5.27
CA ASN A 277 -12.28 18.08 4.10
C ASN A 277 -12.08 16.80 3.27
N GLY A 278 -12.59 16.78 2.03
CA GLY A 278 -12.31 15.69 1.09
C GLY A 278 -10.81 15.49 0.89
N LEU A 279 -10.35 14.25 0.75
CA LEU A 279 -8.95 13.94 0.46
C LEU A 279 -8.59 14.35 -0.97
N ASP A 280 -7.33 14.70 -1.22
CA ASP A 280 -6.85 15.12 -2.56
C ASP A 280 -6.64 13.93 -3.51
N GLY A 281 -6.81 12.71 -2.99
CA GLY A 281 -6.90 11.49 -3.78
C GLY A 281 -6.90 10.26 -2.89
N VAL A 282 -7.66 9.23 -3.30
CA VAL A 282 -7.67 7.92 -2.66
C VAL A 282 -7.33 6.86 -3.70
N TYR A 283 -6.31 6.06 -3.41
CA TYR A 283 -5.73 5.14 -4.38
C TYR A 283 -5.72 3.72 -3.84
N TYR A 284 -6.12 2.76 -4.67
CA TYR A 284 -6.06 1.34 -4.33
C TYR A 284 -5.14 0.57 -5.28
N VAL A 285 -4.44 -0.43 -4.73
CA VAL A 285 -3.76 -1.45 -5.54
C VAL A 285 -4.78 -2.48 -6.04
N ASP A 286 -5.58 -3.02 -5.13
CA ASP A 286 -6.72 -3.90 -5.40
C ASP A 286 -8.01 -3.12 -5.08
N LEU A 287 -8.58 -2.51 -6.12
CA LEU A 287 -9.76 -1.65 -5.99
C LEU A 287 -10.96 -2.47 -5.48
N PRO A 288 -11.67 -2.03 -4.42
CA PRO A 288 -12.77 -2.81 -3.88
C PRO A 288 -13.93 -2.83 -4.87
N GLU A 289 -14.50 -4.02 -5.12
CA GLU A 289 -15.68 -4.16 -5.98
C GLU A 289 -16.90 -3.37 -5.48
N SER A 290 -16.95 -2.97 -4.21
CA SER A 290 -18.01 -2.12 -3.68
C SER A 290 -17.90 -0.66 -4.12
N VAL A 291 -16.77 -0.24 -4.72
CA VAL A 291 -16.55 1.10 -5.29
C VAL A 291 -17.15 1.20 -6.70
N ILE A 292 -18.39 0.73 -6.86
CA ILE A 292 -19.15 0.83 -8.10
C ILE A 292 -20.16 1.97 -7.92
N GLY A 293 -19.86 3.14 -8.46
CA GLY A 293 -20.78 4.28 -8.45
C GLY A 293 -20.12 5.62 -8.77
N LYS A 294 -20.81 6.47 -9.56
CA LYS A 294 -20.34 7.81 -9.96
C LYS A 294 -19.87 8.66 -8.79
N GLN A 295 -20.52 8.54 -7.64
CA GLN A 295 -20.17 9.28 -6.43
C GLN A 295 -18.76 9.00 -5.86
N PHE A 296 -18.11 7.89 -6.26
CA PHE A 296 -16.78 7.53 -5.77
C PHE A 296 -15.70 7.68 -6.85
N TYR A 297 -16.04 7.61 -8.15
CA TYR A 297 -15.06 7.63 -9.24
C TYR A 297 -14.25 8.92 -9.35
N GLU A 298 -14.78 10.04 -8.86
CA GLU A 298 -14.05 11.31 -8.87
C GLU A 298 -12.90 11.32 -7.86
N GLN A 299 -13.00 10.53 -6.79
CA GLN A 299 -12.11 10.62 -5.62
C GLN A 299 -11.30 9.35 -5.38
N ILE A 300 -11.85 8.18 -5.72
CA ILE A 300 -11.19 6.89 -5.59
C ILE A 300 -10.72 6.44 -6.97
N LYS A 301 -9.41 6.26 -7.10
CA LYS A 301 -8.73 5.86 -8.32
C LYS A 301 -7.81 4.68 -8.04
N ASP A 302 -7.21 4.13 -9.09
CA ASP A 302 -6.18 3.12 -8.94
C ASP A 302 -4.81 3.74 -8.65
N LEU A 303 -3.90 2.94 -8.08
CA LEU A 303 -2.55 3.42 -7.77
C LEU A 303 -1.73 3.81 -9.01
N GLN A 304 -2.04 3.28 -10.19
CA GLN A 304 -1.32 3.64 -11.42
C GLN A 304 -1.57 5.10 -11.79
N THR A 305 -2.82 5.55 -11.65
CA THR A 305 -3.23 6.94 -11.85
C THR A 305 -2.47 7.90 -10.93
N PHE A 306 -2.21 7.49 -9.69
CA PHE A 306 -1.36 8.25 -8.79
C PHE A 306 0.05 8.41 -9.36
N LEU A 307 0.72 7.31 -9.72
CA LEU A 307 2.13 7.33 -10.13
C LEU A 307 2.37 8.09 -11.45
N ILE A 308 1.43 8.02 -12.40
CA ILE A 308 1.63 8.62 -13.73
C ILE A 308 1.09 10.05 -13.86
N ARG A 309 0.18 10.48 -12.97
CA ARG A 309 -0.50 11.77 -13.12
C ARG A 309 -0.63 12.51 -11.81
N ASP A 310 -1.38 11.97 -10.86
CA ASP A 310 -1.84 12.77 -9.72
C ASP A 310 -0.68 13.18 -8.80
N ILE A 311 0.35 12.33 -8.64
CA ILE A 311 1.56 12.68 -7.88
C ILE A 311 2.30 13.90 -8.46
N TRP A 312 2.29 14.07 -9.78
CA TRP A 312 2.95 15.17 -10.48
C TRP A 312 2.12 16.44 -10.44
N VAL A 313 0.80 16.33 -10.55
CA VAL A 313 -0.13 17.45 -10.39
C VAL A 313 -0.06 18.01 -8.97
N LEU A 314 0.01 17.13 -7.96
CA LEU A 314 0.08 17.53 -6.55
C LEU A 314 1.42 18.19 -6.18
N THR A 315 2.50 17.87 -6.89
CA THR A 315 3.86 18.35 -6.62
C THR A 315 4.35 19.46 -7.58
N ALA A 316 3.46 19.94 -8.46
CA ALA A 316 3.75 21.00 -9.43
C ALA A 316 3.90 22.36 -8.74
#